data_AF-A0A2U3LQU4-F1
#
_entry.id   AF-A0A2U3LQU4-F1
#
_cell.length_a   1.000
_cell.length_b   1.000
_cell.length_c   1.000
_cell.angle_alpha   90.00
_cell.angle_beta   90.00
_cell.angle_gamma   90.00
#
_symmetry.space_group_name_H-M   'P 1'
#
loop_
_entity.id
_entity.type
_entity.pdbx_description
1 polymer ?
#
loop_
_entity_poly.entity_id
_entity_poly.type
_entity_poly.pdbx_seq_one_letter_code
_entity_poly.pdbx_strand_id
1 'polypeptide(L)'
;MKQLIVPKFATEAEEADWWDQHIYIVGENLIEAIENGTAHRGGPAALLRETRVVQVRLPNNDLDRIERLAEAKGISNQACIGMLLRKALDREEADQRKSA
;
A
#
# COMPACT_ATOMS: atom_id res chain seq x y z
N MET A 1 13.99 -21.29 7.75
CA MET A 1 12.58 -20.91 8.01
C MET A 1 11.76 -22.18 8.20
N LYS A 2 11.10 -22.32 9.34
CA LYS A 2 10.14 -23.40 9.60
C LYS A 2 8.86 -23.14 8.80
N GLN A 3 8.31 -24.17 8.17
CA GLN A 3 7.11 -24.06 7.35
C GLN A 3 5.89 -23.78 8.24
N LEU A 4 5.38 -22.54 8.19
CA LEU A 4 4.19 -22.10 8.90
C LEU A 4 3.08 -21.87 7.88
N ILE A 5 2.01 -22.68 7.95
CA ILE A 5 0.82 -22.49 7.12
C ILE A 5 -0.18 -21.71 7.96
N VAL A 6 -0.44 -20.45 7.60
CA VAL A 6 -1.47 -19.62 8.23
C VAL A 6 -2.84 -20.03 7.67
N PRO A 7 -3.77 -20.55 8.50
CA PRO A 7 -5.12 -20.88 8.06
C PRO A 7 -5.94 -19.65 7.68
N LYS A 8 -7.08 -19.84 7.01
CA LYS A 8 -8.11 -18.79 6.92
C LYS A 8 -9.02 -18.90 8.14
N PHE A 9 -9.11 -17.84 8.92
CA PHE A 9 -9.96 -17.79 10.11
C PHE A 9 -11.34 -17.24 9.79
N ALA A 10 -12.38 -17.78 10.44
CA ALA A 10 -13.75 -17.27 10.31
C ALA A 10 -14.03 -16.15 11.32
N THR A 11 -13.29 -16.11 12.44
CA THR A 11 -13.44 -15.12 13.51
C THR A 11 -12.11 -14.62 14.04
N GLU A 12 -12.11 -13.44 14.65
CA GLU A 12 -10.93 -12.83 15.30
C GLU A 12 -10.44 -13.66 16.51
N ALA A 13 -11.35 -14.29 17.25
CA ALA A 13 -11.00 -15.09 18.41
C ALA A 13 -10.24 -16.38 18.02
N GLU A 14 -10.62 -17.03 16.92
CA GLU A 14 -9.90 -18.18 16.35
C GLU A 14 -8.51 -17.79 15.86
N GLU A 15 -8.40 -16.62 15.24
CA GLU A 15 -7.11 -16.07 14.82
C GLU A 15 -6.20 -15.81 16.03
N ALA A 16 -6.72 -15.17 17.08
CA ALA A 16 -5.96 -14.86 18.29
C ALA A 16 -5.43 -16.12 18.98
N ASP A 17 -6.26 -17.15 19.15
CA ASP A 17 -5.87 -18.42 19.74
C ASP A 17 -4.79 -19.15 18.89
N TRP A 18 -4.90 -19.06 17.57
CA TRP A 18 -3.86 -19.56 16.67
C TRP A 18 -2.53 -18.80 16.84
N TRP A 19 -2.57 -17.46 16.96
CA TRP A 19 -1.37 -16.66 17.21
C TRP A 19 -0.69 -17.02 18.54
N ASP A 20 -1.47 -17.19 19.61
CA ASP A 20 -0.95 -17.59 20.92
C ASP A 20 -0.24 -18.95 20.88
N GLN A 21 -0.82 -19.91 20.15
CA GLN A 21 -0.24 -21.24 20.00
C GLN A 21 1.01 -21.28 19.10
N HIS A 22 1.16 -20.33 18.17
CA HIS A 22 2.23 -20.33 17.16
C HIS A 22 3.28 -19.24 17.36
N ILE A 23 3.17 -18.44 18.42
CA ILE A 23 4.03 -17.27 18.69
C ILE A 23 5.53 -17.60 18.68
N TYR A 24 5.91 -18.79 19.17
CA TYR A 24 7.30 -19.24 19.21
C TYR A 24 7.88 -19.47 17.80
N ILE A 25 7.13 -20.15 16.94
CA ILE A 25 7.56 -20.45 15.56
C ILE A 25 7.61 -19.17 14.71
N VAL A 26 6.63 -18.28 14.90
CA VAL A 26 6.60 -16.96 14.27
C VAL A 26 7.81 -16.12 14.70
N GLY A 27 8.11 -16.11 16.00
CA GLY A 27 9.26 -15.40 16.57
C GLY A 27 10.60 -15.91 16.05
N GLU A 28 10.81 -17.23 16.03
CA GLU A 28 12.02 -17.83 15.48
C GLU A 28 12.20 -17.52 13.99
N ASN A 29 11.13 -17.63 13.20
CA ASN A 29 11.17 -17.29 11.78
C ASN A 29 11.47 -15.79 11.55
N LEU A 30 10.97 -14.91 12.41
CA LEU A 30 11.26 -13.48 12.34
C LEU A 30 12.72 -13.18 12.68
N ILE A 31 13.27 -13.79 13.72
CA ILE A 31 14.68 -13.66 14.11
C ILE A 31 15.57 -14.13 12.95
N GLU A 32 15.30 -15.33 12.41
CA GLU A 32 16.04 -15.89 11.28
C GLU A 32 15.95 -14.99 10.03
N ALA A 33 14.79 -14.37 9.77
CA ALA A 33 14.63 -13.43 8.67
C ALA A 33 15.43 -12.13 8.90
N ILE A 34 15.51 -11.64 10.14
CA ILE A 34 16.31 -10.46 10.49
C ILE A 34 17.79 -10.74 10.27
N GLU A 35 18.28 -11.88 10.77
CA GLU A 35 19.67 -12.32 10.62
C GLU A 35 20.07 -12.49 9.16
N ASN A 36 19.18 -13.03 8.33
CA ASN A 36 19.40 -13.23 6.91
C ASN A 36 19.09 -12.00 6.04
N GLY A 37 18.70 -10.87 6.63
CA GLY A 37 18.35 -9.64 5.90
C GLY A 37 17.10 -9.76 5.02
N THR A 38 16.28 -10.80 5.23
CA THR A 38 15.03 -11.07 4.50
C THR A 38 13.79 -10.73 5.31
N ALA A 39 13.95 -10.18 6.52
CA ALA A 39 12.85 -9.63 7.30
C ALA A 39 12.27 -8.42 6.58
N HIS A 40 11.00 -8.53 6.20
CA HIS A 40 10.25 -7.44 5.61
C HIS A 40 9.27 -6.92 6.65
N ARG A 41 9.43 -5.65 7.05
CA ARG A 41 8.38 -4.96 7.77
C ARG A 41 7.33 -4.54 6.72
N GLY A 42 6.09 -5.02 6.84
CA GLY A 42 4.94 -4.59 6.04
C GLY A 42 4.56 -3.13 6.29
N GLY A 43 5.49 -2.23 6.01
CA GLY A 43 5.39 -0.79 6.17
C GLY A 43 5.91 -0.08 4.91
N PRO A 44 6.22 1.23 4.99
CA PRO A 44 6.51 2.09 3.84
C PRO A 44 7.48 1.52 2.80
N ALA A 45 8.41 0.65 3.21
CA ALA A 45 9.35 -0.04 2.32
C ALA A 45 8.67 -0.94 1.26
N ALA A 46 7.56 -1.61 1.59
CA ALA A 46 6.80 -2.40 0.60
C ALA A 46 6.11 -1.47 -0.41
N LEU A 47 5.50 -0.39 0.07
CA LEU A 47 4.85 0.63 -0.76
C LEU A 47 5.84 1.37 -1.68
N LEU A 48 7.08 1.59 -1.20
CA LEU A 48 8.16 2.18 -1.99
C LEU A 48 8.73 1.22 -3.05
N ARG A 49 8.59 -0.10 -2.89
CA ARG A 49 8.98 -1.08 -3.93
C ARG A 49 7.99 -1.10 -5.11
N GLU A 50 6.73 -0.78 -4.86
CA GLU A 50 5.65 -0.78 -5.86
C GLU A 50 5.39 0.60 -6.48
N THR A 51 6.10 1.64 -6.03
CA THR A 51 5.92 3.01 -6.52
C THR A 51 7.22 3.55 -7.11
N ARG A 52 7.10 4.45 -8.10
CA ARG A 52 8.24 5.18 -8.69
C ARG A 52 7.99 6.67 -8.57
N VAL A 53 9.03 7.43 -8.25
CA VAL A 53 8.98 8.89 -8.21
C VAL A 53 9.12 9.43 -9.63
N VAL A 54 8.20 10.30 -10.02
CA VAL A 54 8.23 11.03 -11.29
C VAL A 54 8.21 12.53 -11.01
N GLN A 55 9.01 13.29 -11.76
CA GLN A 55 8.97 14.76 -11.73
C GLN A 55 8.20 15.25 -12.96
N VAL A 56 7.16 16.05 -12.71
CA VAL A 56 6.30 16.61 -13.77
C VAL A 56 6.17 18.11 -13.54
N ARG A 57 6.20 18.90 -14.61
CA ARG A 57 5.90 20.33 -14.57
C ARG A 57 4.39 20.52 -14.74
N LEU A 58 3.77 21.24 -13.80
CA LEU A 58 2.36 21.58 -13.84
C LEU A 58 2.21 23.11 -13.98
N PRO A 59 1.19 23.60 -14.69
CA PRO A 59 0.84 25.02 -14.67
C PRO A 59 0.54 25.49 -13.24
N ASN A 60 0.97 26.70 -12.89
CA ASN A 60 0.72 27.26 -11.55
C ASN A 60 -0.77 27.28 -11.20
N ASN A 61 -1.64 27.59 -12.16
CA ASN A 61 -3.08 27.58 -11.93
C ASN A 61 -3.63 26.19 -11.54
N ASP A 62 -3.04 25.11 -12.07
CA ASP A 62 -3.43 23.75 -11.68
C ASP A 62 -2.91 23.40 -10.30
N LEU A 63 -1.72 23.90 -9.90
CA LEU A 63 -1.22 23.78 -8.53
C LEU A 63 -2.17 24.48 -7.54
N ASP A 64 -2.63 25.69 -7.83
CA ASP A 64 -3.60 26.42 -6.99
C ASP A 64 -4.94 25.68 -6.86
N ARG A 65 -5.34 24.93 -7.90
CA ARG A 65 -6.54 24.08 -7.88
C ARG A 65 -6.32 22.83 -7.03
N ILE A 66 -5.15 22.20 -7.15
CA ILE A 66 -4.77 21.04 -6.35
C ILE A 66 -4.74 21.41 -4.86
N GLU A 67 -4.15 22.54 -4.50
CA GLU A 67 -4.08 23.02 -3.11
C GLU A 67 -5.48 23.17 -2.50
N ARG A 68 -6.37 23.90 -3.17
CA ARG A 68 -7.76 24.05 -2.70
C ARG A 68 -8.51 22.73 -2.57
N LEU A 69 -8.30 21.79 -3.50
CA LEU A 69 -8.91 20.47 -3.45
C LEU A 69 -8.35 19.61 -2.32
N ALA A 70 -7.05 19.72 -2.05
CA ALA A 70 -6.36 19.00 -0.99
C ALA A 70 -6.82 19.50 0.39
N GLU A 71 -6.89 20.83 0.57
CA GLU A 71 -7.43 21.48 1.78
C GLU A 71 -8.87 21.07 2.06
N ALA A 72 -9.75 21.17 1.05
CA ALA A 72 -11.15 20.79 1.20
C ALA A 72 -11.35 19.31 1.56
N LYS A 73 -10.37 18.45 1.26
CA LYS A 73 -10.39 17.01 1.55
C LYS A 73 -9.57 16.63 2.80
N GLY A 74 -8.82 17.56 3.39
CA GLY A 74 -7.93 17.29 4.51
C GLY A 74 -6.79 16.31 4.17
N ILE A 75 -6.29 16.30 2.92
CA ILE A 75 -5.20 15.43 2.48
C ILE A 75 -4.01 16.26 1.96
N SER A 76 -2.83 15.64 1.82
CA SER A 76 -1.67 16.32 1.24
C SER A 76 -1.83 16.56 -0.26
N ASN A 77 -1.14 17.57 -0.80
CA ASN A 77 -1.13 17.85 -2.24
C ASN A 77 -0.69 16.63 -3.06
N GLN A 78 0.33 15.90 -2.60
CA GLN A 78 0.81 14.68 -3.27
C GLN A 78 -0.26 13.58 -3.29
N ALA A 79 -0.97 13.37 -2.18
CA ALA A 79 -2.08 12.42 -2.11
C ALA A 79 -3.24 12.85 -3.03
N CYS A 80 -3.55 14.14 -3.08
CA CYS A 80 -4.57 14.69 -3.98
C CYS A 80 -4.19 14.47 -5.45
N ILE A 81 -2.94 14.75 -5.83
CA ILE A 81 -2.40 14.51 -7.17
C ILE A 81 -2.52 13.02 -7.53
N GLY A 82 -2.04 12.13 -6.66
CA GLY A 82 -2.09 10.68 -6.91
C GLY A 82 -3.53 10.17 -7.05
N MET A 83 -4.46 10.67 -6.25
CA MET A 83 -5.89 10.35 -6.36
C MET A 83 -6.46 10.82 -7.70
N LEU A 84 -6.20 12.07 -8.11
CA LEU A 84 -6.70 12.62 -9.36
C LEU A 84 -6.13 11.87 -10.58
N LEU A 85 -4.83 11.57 -10.55
CA LEU A 85 -4.17 10.80 -11.61
C LEU A 85 -4.80 9.41 -11.77
N ARG A 86 -5.00 8.68 -10.67
CA ARG A 86 -5.63 7.35 -10.73
C ARG A 86 -7.04 7.41 -11.33
N LYS A 87 -7.86 8.37 -10.89
CA LYS A 87 -9.22 8.56 -11.44
C LYS A 87 -9.20 8.86 -12.94
N ALA A 88 -8.23 9.65 -13.40
CA ALA A 88 -8.07 9.95 -14.82
C ALA A 88 -7.68 8.70 -15.61
N LEU A 89 -6.70 7.92 -15.11
CA LEU A 89 -6.29 6.66 -15.74
C LEU A 89 -7.45 5.66 -15.85
N ASP A 90 -8.21 5.45 -14.77
CA ASP A 90 -9.37 4.56 -14.76
C ASP A 90 -10.40 4.95 -15.82
N ARG A 91 -10.60 6.27 -16.03
CA ARG A 91 -11.51 6.79 -17.06
C ARG A 91 -10.97 6.53 -18.47
N GLU A 92 -9.70 6.84 -18.72
CA GLU A 92 -9.08 6.64 -20.04
C GLU A 92 -9.09 5.16 -20.44
N GLU A 93 -8.79 4.25 -19.50
CA GLU A 93 -8.87 2.81 -19.74
C GLU A 93 -10.30 2.34 -20.04
N ALA A 94 -11.29 2.87 -19.32
CA ALA A 94 -12.68 2.56 -19.56
C ALA A 94 -13.16 3.04 -20.95
N ASP A 95 -12.69 4.20 -21.40
CA ASP A 95 -13.05 4.76 -22.70
C ASP A 95 -12.34 4.03 -23.85
N GLN A 96 -11.10 3.56 -23.65
CA GLN A 96 -10.41 2.68 -24.61
C GLN A 96 -11.12 1.33 -24.79
N ARG A 97 -11.58 0.69 -23.71
CA ARG A 97 -12.30 -0.59 -23.77
C ARG A 97 -13.65 -0.49 -24.50
N LYS A 98 -14.29 0.67 -24.49
CA LYS A 98 -15.56 0.90 -25.21
C LYS A 98 -15.36 1.17 -26.71
N SER A 99 -14.15 1.55 -27.09
CA SER A 99 -13.79 1.92 -28.46
C SER A 99 -13.13 0.76 -29.23
N ALA A 100 -12.93 -0.38 -28.57
CA ALA A 100 -12.40 -1.63 -29.11
C ALA A 100 -13.52 -2.65 -29.28
#